data_AF-A0A3N7AIB9-F1
#
_entry.id   AF-A0A3N7AIB9-F1
#
_cell.length_a   1.000
_cell.length_b   1.000
_cell.length_c   1.000
_cell.angle_alpha   90.00
_cell.angle_beta   90.00
_cell.angle_gamma   90.00
#
_symmetry.space_group_name_H-M   'P 1'
#
loop_
_entity.id
_entity.type
_entity.pdbx_description
1 polymer ?
#
loop_
_entity_poly.entity_id
_entity_poly.type
_entity_poly.pdbx_seq_one_letter_code
_entity_poly.pdbx_strand_id
1 'polypeptide(L)'
;MGKYDAYLVCKNGHGVNDSYYRSPEFNEKFCTICGELTFKSCPNCNQDIQGDYHTAGVIDLTSISTPVPDICKYCGKDFPWRSKTKTISTNIIKSDKDDIILLETIFDKFHLVAKQMRQRYDDRPTLDIKDEYDAQDLLHSLLRIYYEDIRTEEWNPSYAGSSTRSDFLLKDQQIVIEIKKTRNTLKAKQLGEQLIIDIAKYKTHPNCKLLYCFVYDPEGYISNPRGMENDLNSSSSEMKVKVKIVPKGH
;
A
#
# COMPACT_ATOMS: atom_id res chain seq x y z
N MET A 1 -20.21 0.39 44.51
CA MET A 1 -18.80 0.20 44.09
C MET A 1 -18.85 -0.39 42.70
N GLY A 2 -18.29 0.29 41.69
CA GLY A 2 -18.33 -0.23 40.32
C GLY A 2 -17.23 -1.26 40.07
N LYS A 3 -17.44 -2.12 39.08
CA LYS A 3 -16.51 -3.19 38.71
C LYS A 3 -16.40 -3.29 37.19
N TYR A 4 -15.25 -3.73 36.72
CA TYR A 4 -15.05 -4.09 35.32
C TYR A 4 -15.63 -5.47 35.04
N ASP A 5 -16.26 -5.63 33.88
CA ASP A 5 -16.60 -6.94 33.31
C ASP A 5 -15.40 -7.51 32.50
N ALA A 6 -15.54 -8.72 32.00
CA ALA A 6 -14.56 -9.34 31.12
C ALA A 6 -14.88 -9.04 29.64
N TYR A 7 -13.85 -8.73 28.87
CA TYR A 7 -13.96 -8.51 27.43
C TYR A 7 -13.70 -9.81 26.67
N LEU A 8 -14.68 -10.27 25.91
CA LEU A 8 -14.53 -11.32 24.91
C LEU A 8 -13.96 -10.73 23.60
N VAL A 9 -12.76 -11.19 23.23
CA VAL A 9 -12.03 -10.69 22.06
C VAL A 9 -11.53 -11.87 21.23
N CYS A 10 -11.49 -11.74 19.91
CA CYS A 10 -10.94 -12.78 19.04
C CYS A 10 -9.41 -12.70 18.91
N LYS A 11 -8.77 -13.77 18.43
CA LYS A 11 -7.31 -13.80 18.16
C LYS A 11 -6.80 -12.72 17.21
N ASN A 12 -7.69 -12.07 16.44
CA ASN A 12 -7.36 -10.97 15.54
C ASN A 12 -7.66 -9.58 16.14
N GLY A 13 -8.15 -9.48 17.37
CA GLY A 13 -8.37 -8.20 18.05
C GLY A 13 -9.73 -7.56 17.81
N HIS A 14 -10.69 -8.27 17.20
CA HIS A 14 -12.08 -7.82 17.14
C HIS A 14 -12.76 -8.03 18.49
N GLY A 15 -13.28 -6.96 19.07
CA GLY A 15 -14.12 -7.01 20.27
C GLY A 15 -15.47 -7.64 19.93
N VAL A 16 -15.86 -8.67 20.68
CA VAL A 16 -17.12 -9.40 20.48
C VAL A 16 -18.15 -8.99 21.52
N ASN A 17 -17.77 -9.00 22.79
CA ASN A 17 -18.64 -8.60 23.89
C ASN A 17 -17.79 -8.05 25.04
N ASP A 18 -17.94 -6.78 25.39
CA ASP A 18 -17.22 -6.14 26.50
C ASP A 18 -17.87 -6.40 27.87
N SER A 19 -19.01 -7.10 27.90
CA SER A 19 -19.81 -7.41 29.07
C SER A 19 -20.05 -8.92 29.22
N TYR A 20 -18.98 -9.72 29.19
CA TYR A 20 -19.05 -11.19 29.11
C TYR A 20 -19.94 -11.85 30.18
N TYR A 21 -19.87 -11.38 31.44
CA TYR A 21 -20.65 -11.96 32.53
C TYR A 21 -22.06 -11.40 32.64
N ARG A 22 -22.24 -10.12 32.32
CA ARG A 22 -23.53 -9.42 32.42
C ARG A 22 -24.47 -9.73 31.27
N SER A 23 -23.93 -9.89 30.07
CA SER A 23 -24.70 -10.12 28.84
C SER A 23 -24.19 -11.36 28.11
N PRO A 24 -24.35 -12.55 28.71
CA PRO A 24 -23.84 -13.79 28.14
C PRO A 24 -24.50 -14.18 26.80
N GLU A 25 -25.67 -13.62 26.48
CA GLU A 25 -26.38 -13.80 25.22
C GLU A 25 -25.60 -13.30 23.99
N PHE A 26 -24.62 -12.41 24.16
CA PHE A 26 -23.74 -11.93 23.08
C PHE A 26 -22.40 -12.66 23.03
N ASN A 27 -22.20 -13.69 23.85
CA ASN A 27 -20.95 -14.46 23.86
C ASN A 27 -20.90 -15.44 22.70
N GLU A 28 -20.08 -15.13 21.71
CA GLU A 28 -19.84 -16.00 20.57
C GLU A 28 -18.53 -16.78 20.72
N LYS A 29 -18.55 -18.09 20.45
CA LYS A 29 -17.33 -18.95 20.46
C LYS A 29 -16.35 -18.58 19.34
N PHE A 30 -16.86 -18.03 18.24
CA PHE A 30 -16.09 -17.60 17.08
C PHE A 30 -16.50 -16.19 16.68
N CYS A 31 -15.55 -15.40 16.20
CA CYS A 31 -15.80 -14.04 15.73
C CYS A 31 -16.63 -14.04 14.44
N THR A 32 -17.72 -13.28 14.40
CA THR A 32 -18.57 -13.13 13.21
C THR A 32 -17.92 -12.31 12.08
N ILE A 33 -16.88 -11.52 12.39
CA ILE A 33 -16.14 -10.70 11.42
C ILE A 33 -15.08 -11.53 10.69
N CYS A 34 -14.35 -12.41 11.40
CA CYS A 34 -13.17 -13.08 10.84
C CYS A 34 -13.07 -14.58 11.11
N GLY A 35 -14.04 -15.20 11.80
CA GLY A 35 -14.09 -16.65 12.05
C GLY A 35 -13.12 -17.20 13.11
N GLU A 36 -12.29 -16.35 13.73
CA GLU A 36 -11.31 -16.79 14.72
C GLU A 36 -11.92 -17.10 16.09
N LEU A 37 -11.25 -17.96 16.84
CA LEU A 37 -11.63 -18.30 18.22
C LEU A 37 -11.59 -17.06 19.11
N THR A 38 -12.61 -16.93 19.96
CA THR A 38 -12.71 -15.90 20.98
C THR A 38 -12.17 -16.39 22.31
N PHE A 39 -11.65 -15.45 23.10
CA PHE A 39 -11.20 -15.71 24.45
C PHE A 39 -11.38 -14.45 25.30
N LYS A 40 -11.61 -14.67 26.60
CA LYS A 40 -11.81 -13.58 27.57
C LYS A 40 -10.61 -13.37 28.50
N SER A 41 -9.63 -14.27 28.47
CA SER A 41 -8.52 -14.30 29.43
C SER A 41 -7.18 -14.16 28.71
N CYS A 42 -6.26 -13.40 29.30
CA CYS A 42 -4.95 -13.16 28.74
C CYS A 42 -4.18 -14.47 28.57
N PRO A 43 -3.69 -14.80 27.35
CA PRO A 43 -2.93 -16.04 27.12
C PRO A 43 -1.64 -16.15 27.95
N ASN A 44 -1.13 -15.03 28.48
CA ASN A 44 0.14 -14.98 29.19
C ASN A 44 0.00 -15.11 30.72
N CYS A 45 -1.08 -14.59 31.30
CA CYS A 45 -1.28 -14.55 32.76
C CYS A 45 -2.64 -15.04 33.22
N ASN A 46 -3.50 -15.46 32.28
CA ASN A 46 -4.83 -16.01 32.51
C ASN A 46 -5.83 -15.08 33.22
N GLN A 47 -5.49 -13.80 33.39
CA GLN A 47 -6.41 -12.78 33.92
C GLN A 47 -7.41 -12.34 32.86
N ASP A 48 -8.64 -12.04 33.27
CA ASP A 48 -9.66 -11.56 32.34
C ASP A 48 -9.25 -10.24 31.68
N ILE A 49 -9.52 -10.12 30.38
CA ILE A 49 -9.30 -8.91 29.60
C ILE A 49 -10.30 -7.88 30.12
N GLN A 50 -9.83 -6.66 30.40
CA GLN A 50 -10.69 -5.62 30.99
C GLN A 50 -11.74 -5.17 29.96
N GLY A 51 -13.01 -5.44 30.27
CA GLY A 51 -14.17 -5.01 29.50
C GLY A 51 -14.80 -3.75 30.06
N ASP A 52 -16.11 -3.62 29.89
CA ASP A 52 -16.87 -2.43 30.28
C ASP A 52 -16.91 -2.21 31.80
N TYR A 53 -16.91 -0.95 32.22
CA TYR A 53 -17.01 -0.58 33.63
C TYR A 53 -18.45 -0.28 33.99
N HIS A 54 -18.93 -0.92 35.05
CA HIS A 54 -20.31 -0.72 35.46
C HIS A 54 -20.47 -0.44 36.95
N THR A 55 -21.45 0.40 37.25
CA THR A 55 -21.91 0.67 38.61
C THR A 55 -23.33 0.13 38.79
N ALA A 56 -23.58 -0.59 39.88
CA ALA A 56 -24.90 -1.13 40.18
C ALA A 56 -25.96 -0.01 40.25
N GLY A 57 -27.06 -0.17 39.52
CA GLY A 57 -28.16 0.80 39.48
C GLY A 57 -27.93 2.03 38.58
N VAL A 58 -26.80 2.10 37.87
CA VAL A 58 -26.49 3.19 36.93
C VAL A 58 -26.52 2.64 35.51
N ILE A 59 -27.32 3.27 34.64
CA ILE A 59 -27.34 3.00 33.19
C ILE A 59 -26.48 4.08 32.53
N ASP A 60 -25.41 3.65 31.87
CA ASP A 60 -24.62 4.54 31.03
C ASP A 60 -25.33 4.67 29.67
N LEU A 61 -25.72 5.90 29.32
CA LEU A 61 -26.37 6.23 28.04
C LEU A 61 -25.36 6.79 27.03
N THR A 62 -24.08 6.86 27.37
CA THR A 62 -23.03 7.27 26.44
C THR A 62 -22.72 6.10 25.50
N SER A 63 -22.83 6.30 24.19
CA SER A 63 -22.53 5.28 23.17
C SER A 63 -21.02 5.06 22.98
N ILE A 64 -20.21 5.21 24.02
CA ILE A 64 -18.76 5.05 23.92
C ILE A 64 -18.46 3.56 23.97
N SER A 65 -17.97 3.01 22.85
CA SER A 65 -17.54 1.62 22.81
C SER A 65 -16.28 1.43 23.64
N THR A 66 -16.24 0.37 24.45
CA THR A 66 -15.03 -0.03 25.18
C THR A 66 -13.94 -0.40 24.16
N PRO A 67 -12.78 0.26 24.12
CA PRO A 67 -11.72 -0.10 23.18
C PRO A 67 -11.06 -1.41 23.58
N VAL A 68 -10.71 -2.24 22.59
CA VAL A 68 -9.94 -3.47 22.81
C VAL A 68 -8.50 -3.11 23.22
N PRO A 69 -8.00 -3.56 24.38
CA PRO A 69 -6.66 -3.22 24.84
C PRO A 69 -5.56 -3.94 24.05
N ASP A 70 -4.46 -3.26 23.76
CA ASP A 70 -3.29 -3.85 23.08
C ASP A 70 -2.31 -4.55 24.04
N ILE A 71 -2.26 -4.09 25.29
CA ILE A 71 -1.36 -4.58 26.34
C ILE A 71 -2.19 -5.08 27.50
N CYS A 72 -1.81 -6.24 28.05
CA CYS A 72 -2.41 -6.71 29.27
C CYS A 72 -2.02 -5.80 30.45
N LYS A 73 -3.02 -5.16 31.08
CA LYS A 73 -2.84 -4.33 32.28
C LYS A 73 -2.20 -5.07 33.47
N TYR A 74 -2.36 -6.40 33.54
CA TYR A 74 -1.88 -7.20 34.67
C TYR A 74 -0.44 -7.70 34.50
N CYS A 75 -0.06 -8.17 33.30
CA CYS A 75 1.27 -8.74 33.07
C CYS A 75 2.18 -7.90 32.18
N GLY A 76 1.66 -6.79 31.61
CA GLY A 76 2.43 -5.88 30.75
C GLY A 76 2.80 -6.45 29.37
N LYS A 77 2.44 -7.71 29.07
CA LYS A 77 2.72 -8.33 27.77
C LYS A 77 1.67 -7.93 26.71
N ASP A 78 2.14 -7.90 25.47
CA ASP A 78 1.31 -7.70 24.29
C ASP A 78 0.25 -8.79 24.16
N PHE A 79 -0.97 -8.40 23.77
CA PHE A 79 -1.95 -9.36 23.30
C PHE A 79 -1.59 -9.85 21.88
N PRO A 80 -2.05 -11.05 21.47
CA PRO A 80 -1.68 -11.66 20.19
C PRO A 80 -1.97 -10.78 18.97
N TRP A 81 -3.04 -9.98 19.01
CA TRP A 81 -3.40 -9.07 17.93
C TRP A 81 -2.43 -7.89 17.82
N ARG A 82 -1.89 -7.38 18.93
CA ARG A 82 -0.86 -6.32 18.89
C ARG A 82 0.40 -6.78 18.16
N SER A 83 0.78 -8.05 18.37
CA SER A 83 1.88 -8.69 17.64
C SER A 83 1.56 -8.80 16.15
N LYS A 84 0.34 -9.19 15.76
CA LYS A 84 -0.10 -9.22 14.35
C LYS A 84 -0.13 -7.83 13.70
N THR A 85 -0.50 -6.78 14.44
CA THR A 85 -0.43 -5.39 13.96
C THR A 85 1.01 -4.96 13.68
N LYS A 86 1.97 -5.42 14.50
CA LYS A 86 3.40 -5.32 14.17
C LYS A 86 3.80 -6.22 13.01
N THR A 87 3.24 -7.42 12.88
CA THR A 87 3.51 -8.34 11.75
C THR A 87 3.00 -7.80 10.42
N ILE A 88 1.97 -6.96 10.39
CA ILE A 88 1.56 -6.21 9.19
C ILE A 88 2.67 -5.22 8.76
N SER A 89 3.40 -4.65 9.72
CA SER A 89 4.58 -3.79 9.48
C SER A 89 5.90 -4.58 9.34
N THR A 90 5.98 -5.84 9.80
CA THR A 90 7.18 -6.71 9.70
C THR A 90 7.08 -7.83 8.65
N ASN A 91 5.94 -8.00 7.98
CA ASN A 91 5.79 -8.89 6.81
C ASN A 91 6.39 -8.31 5.53
N ILE A 92 7.11 -7.20 5.63
CA ILE A 92 8.01 -6.71 4.60
C ILE A 92 9.43 -7.15 4.95
N ILE A 93 9.67 -8.47 5.05
CA ILE A 93 11.00 -9.01 4.80
C ILE A 93 11.11 -9.08 3.27
N LYS A 94 11.35 -7.93 2.65
CA LYS A 94 11.46 -7.76 1.20
C LYS A 94 12.63 -8.57 0.67
N SER A 95 12.34 -9.58 -0.14
CA SER A 95 13.25 -9.92 -1.22
C SER A 95 13.00 -8.96 -2.39
N ASP A 96 14.00 -8.69 -3.23
CA ASP A 96 13.83 -7.94 -4.50
C ASP A 96 12.66 -8.48 -5.34
N LYS A 97 12.34 -9.77 -5.18
CA LYS A 97 11.24 -10.44 -5.88
C LYS A 97 9.86 -9.94 -5.39
N ASP A 98 9.73 -9.64 -4.10
CA ASP A 98 8.47 -9.17 -3.51
C ASP A 98 8.16 -7.73 -3.95
N ASP A 99 9.17 -6.85 -3.96
CA ASP A 99 9.03 -5.47 -4.45
C ASP A 99 8.58 -5.44 -5.91
N ILE A 100 9.19 -6.28 -6.76
CA ILE A 100 8.78 -6.39 -8.16
C ILE A 100 7.32 -6.84 -8.25
N ILE A 101 6.88 -7.83 -7.46
CA ILE A 101 5.49 -8.30 -7.49
C ILE A 101 4.52 -7.18 -7.06
N LEU A 102 4.87 -6.42 -6.02
CA LEU A 102 4.06 -5.30 -5.54
C LEU A 102 3.94 -4.20 -6.61
N LEU A 103 5.06 -3.80 -7.22
CA LEU A 103 5.07 -2.80 -8.30
C LEU A 103 4.27 -3.30 -9.51
N GLU A 104 4.48 -4.54 -9.95
CA GLU A 104 3.74 -5.13 -11.06
C GLU A 104 2.23 -5.11 -10.80
N THR A 105 1.82 -5.41 -9.56
CA THR A 105 0.42 -5.37 -9.12
C THR A 105 -0.16 -3.95 -9.18
N ILE A 106 0.57 -2.96 -8.66
CA ILE A 106 0.15 -1.55 -8.72
C ILE A 106 0.00 -1.12 -10.19
N PHE A 107 1.00 -1.39 -11.02
CA PHE A 107 1.01 -1.01 -12.43
C PHE A 107 -0.11 -1.69 -13.22
N ASP A 108 -0.37 -2.98 -13.02
CA ASP A 108 -1.47 -3.70 -13.69
C ASP A 108 -2.85 -3.17 -13.30
N LYS A 109 -3.01 -2.72 -12.05
CA LYS A 109 -4.28 -2.19 -11.54
C LYS A 109 -4.43 -0.69 -11.77
N PHE A 110 -3.37 0.02 -12.15
CA PHE A 110 -3.36 1.47 -12.31
C PHE A 110 -4.50 1.98 -13.19
N HIS A 111 -4.68 1.40 -14.39
CA HIS A 111 -5.74 1.83 -15.29
C HIS A 111 -7.15 1.57 -14.74
N LEU A 112 -7.34 0.47 -13.99
CA LEU A 112 -8.62 0.18 -13.33
C LEU A 112 -8.94 1.20 -12.25
N VAL A 113 -7.95 1.56 -11.42
CA VAL A 113 -8.10 2.63 -10.42
C VAL A 113 -8.42 3.96 -11.09
N ALA A 114 -7.68 4.34 -12.14
CA ALA A 114 -7.94 5.55 -12.91
C ALA A 114 -9.37 5.59 -13.49
N LYS A 115 -9.87 4.46 -14.01
CA LYS A 115 -11.28 4.35 -14.46
C LYS A 115 -12.27 4.47 -13.29
N GLN A 116 -12.00 3.82 -12.16
CA GLN A 116 -12.87 3.87 -10.99
C GLN A 116 -13.00 5.30 -10.45
N MET A 117 -11.92 6.08 -10.43
CA MET A 117 -11.95 7.49 -10.00
C MET A 117 -12.87 8.36 -10.85
N ARG A 118 -13.13 7.98 -12.11
CA ARG A 118 -14.09 8.68 -12.99
C ARG A 118 -15.55 8.29 -12.75
N GLN A 119 -15.81 7.18 -12.03
CA GLN A 119 -17.16 6.79 -11.62
C GLN A 119 -17.54 7.51 -10.33
N ARG A 120 -17.94 8.78 -10.47
CA ARG A 120 -18.35 9.61 -9.34
C ARG A 120 -19.87 9.67 -9.27
N TYR A 121 -20.39 9.82 -8.05
CA TYR A 121 -21.77 10.22 -7.85
C TYR A 121 -21.96 11.64 -8.39
N ASP A 122 -22.91 11.80 -9.30
CA ASP A 122 -23.25 13.09 -9.92
C ASP A 122 -22.07 13.73 -10.68
N ASP A 123 -22.14 15.03 -11.01
CA ASP A 123 -21.10 15.77 -11.75
C ASP A 123 -19.90 16.21 -10.89
N ARG A 124 -19.50 15.39 -9.91
CA ARG A 124 -18.41 15.76 -9.00
C ARG A 124 -17.05 15.75 -9.72
N PRO A 125 -16.17 16.74 -9.46
CA PRO A 125 -14.83 16.74 -10.00
C PRO A 125 -14.00 15.58 -9.45
N THR A 126 -13.06 15.12 -10.27
CA THR A 126 -12.14 14.03 -9.95
C THR A 126 -10.76 14.32 -10.52
N LEU A 127 -9.76 13.50 -10.17
CA LEU A 127 -8.46 13.53 -10.81
C LEU A 127 -8.60 12.92 -12.21
N ASP A 128 -8.53 13.76 -13.24
CA ASP A 128 -8.47 13.33 -14.62
C ASP A 128 -7.00 13.28 -15.06
N ILE A 129 -6.57 12.14 -15.59
CA ILE A 129 -5.16 11.92 -15.94
C ILE A 129 -4.91 12.44 -17.36
N LYS A 130 -4.50 13.70 -17.48
CA LYS A 130 -4.30 14.36 -18.78
C LYS A 130 -2.87 14.22 -19.25
N ASP A 131 -1.91 14.36 -18.34
CA ASP A 131 -0.49 14.27 -18.64
C ASP A 131 0.28 13.35 -17.67
N GLU A 132 1.60 13.41 -17.77
CA GLU A 132 2.53 12.61 -16.98
C GLU A 132 2.51 12.99 -15.49
N TYR A 133 2.26 14.26 -15.17
CA TYR A 133 2.22 14.75 -13.80
C TYR A 133 0.97 14.21 -13.08
N ASP A 134 -0.19 14.20 -13.75
CA ASP A 134 -1.40 13.60 -13.18
C ASP A 134 -1.24 12.08 -12.96
N ALA A 135 -0.53 11.41 -13.89
CA ALA A 135 -0.22 9.99 -13.76
C ALA A 135 0.72 9.75 -12.57
N GLN A 136 1.67 10.67 -12.36
CA GLN A 136 2.57 10.69 -11.23
C GLN A 136 1.83 10.80 -9.90
N ASP A 137 0.90 11.74 -9.78
CA ASP A 137 0.15 11.97 -8.53
C ASP A 137 -0.66 10.73 -8.12
N LEU A 138 -1.34 10.11 -9.08
CA LEU A 138 -2.05 8.86 -8.81
C LEU A 138 -1.07 7.74 -8.43
N LEU A 139 0.02 7.58 -9.18
CA LEU A 139 0.94 6.49 -8.92
C LEU A 139 1.65 6.63 -7.58
N HIS A 140 2.06 7.84 -7.22
CA HIS A 140 2.63 8.16 -5.90
C HIS A 140 1.68 7.76 -4.79
N SER A 141 0.40 8.10 -4.92
CA SER A 141 -0.64 7.73 -3.95
C SER A 141 -0.77 6.22 -3.78
N LEU A 142 -0.65 5.44 -4.87
CA LEU A 142 -0.69 3.98 -4.82
C LEU A 142 0.59 3.37 -4.25
N LEU A 143 1.75 3.95 -4.53
CA LEU A 143 3.03 3.51 -3.97
C LEU A 143 3.06 3.69 -2.44
N ARG A 144 2.45 4.75 -1.91
CA ARG A 144 2.35 5.00 -0.46
C ARG A 144 1.65 3.88 0.33
N ILE A 145 0.93 2.98 -0.35
CA ILE A 145 0.33 1.79 0.27
C ILE A 145 1.41 0.83 0.79
N TYR A 146 2.56 0.74 0.12
CA TYR A 146 3.61 -0.25 0.39
C TYR A 146 4.98 0.34 0.73
N TYR A 147 5.21 1.62 0.43
CA TYR A 147 6.52 2.26 0.57
C TYR A 147 6.42 3.54 1.40
N GLU A 148 7.21 3.62 2.47
CA GLU A 148 7.25 4.78 3.37
C GLU A 148 8.20 5.89 2.87
N ASP A 149 9.44 5.54 2.48
CA ASP A 149 10.44 6.47 1.92
C ASP A 149 10.41 6.46 0.37
N ILE A 150 9.52 7.28 -0.19
CA ILE A 150 9.46 7.57 -1.63
C ILE A 150 10.02 8.98 -1.84
N ARG A 151 11.13 9.08 -2.56
CA ARG A 151 11.80 10.35 -2.84
C ARG A 151 11.53 10.77 -4.27
N THR A 152 11.28 12.05 -4.48
CA THR A 152 11.37 12.65 -5.81
C THR A 152 12.84 12.94 -6.07
N GLU A 153 13.50 12.16 -6.93
CA GLU A 153 14.93 12.31 -7.16
C GLU A 153 15.21 13.45 -8.14
N GLU A 154 16.01 14.43 -7.70
CA GLU A 154 16.72 15.37 -8.58
C GLU A 154 18.20 14.97 -8.55
N TRP A 155 18.64 14.12 -9.49
CA TRP A 155 20.07 13.85 -9.62
C TRP A 155 20.74 14.98 -10.42
N ASN A 156 21.58 15.78 -9.77
CA ASN A 156 22.42 16.79 -10.42
C ASN A 156 23.90 16.44 -10.27
N PRO A 157 24.61 16.32 -11.39
CA PRO A 157 25.85 17.05 -11.58
C PRO A 157 25.82 17.68 -12.98
N SER A 158 25.39 18.94 -13.02
CA SER A 158 25.57 19.92 -14.09
C SER A 158 26.26 19.41 -15.37
N TYR A 159 25.49 19.08 -16.41
CA TYR A 159 25.81 19.42 -17.82
C TYR A 159 24.50 19.35 -18.64
N ALA A 160 24.14 20.48 -19.24
CA ALA A 160 23.02 20.68 -20.18
C ALA A 160 21.58 20.53 -19.64
N GLY A 161 21.18 21.50 -18.81
CA GLY A 161 19.87 22.18 -18.86
C GLY A 161 18.64 21.44 -19.40
N SER A 162 18.09 20.54 -18.59
CA SER A 162 16.64 20.34 -18.50
C SER A 162 16.36 19.67 -17.15
N SER A 163 15.88 20.43 -16.17
CA SER A 163 15.47 19.89 -14.87
C SER A 163 14.22 19.02 -15.07
N THR A 164 14.41 17.74 -15.37
CA THR A 164 13.30 16.79 -15.46
C THR A 164 12.98 16.32 -14.04
N ARG A 165 12.11 17.05 -13.34
CA ARG A 165 11.29 16.46 -12.27
C ARG A 165 10.24 15.59 -13.00
N SER A 166 10.08 14.30 -12.75
CA SER A 166 10.52 13.55 -11.56
C SER A 166 10.62 12.05 -11.83
N ASP A 167 11.59 11.41 -11.20
CA ASP A 167 11.70 9.96 -11.03
C ASP A 167 11.46 9.62 -9.55
N PHE A 168 10.67 8.59 -9.24
CA PHE A 168 10.50 8.15 -7.85
C PHE A 168 11.65 7.22 -7.48
N LEU A 169 12.45 7.63 -6.51
CA LEU A 169 13.44 6.76 -5.88
C LEU A 169 12.83 6.12 -4.64
N LEU A 170 12.67 4.80 -4.70
CA LEU A 170 12.43 3.94 -3.55
C LEU A 170 13.78 3.59 -2.93
N LYS A 171 14.27 4.50 -2.07
CA LYS A 171 15.69 4.52 -1.66
C LYS A 171 16.14 3.21 -1.01
N ASP A 172 15.33 2.69 -0.09
CA ASP A 172 15.67 1.47 0.65
C ASP A 172 15.71 0.23 -0.25
N GLN A 173 14.97 0.27 -1.37
CA GLN A 173 14.93 -0.80 -2.35
C GLN A 173 15.90 -0.60 -3.52
N GLN A 174 16.53 0.59 -3.62
CA GLN A 174 17.39 0.97 -4.75
C GLN A 174 16.67 0.84 -6.11
N ILE A 175 15.36 1.15 -6.11
CA ILE A 175 14.50 1.12 -7.30
C ILE A 175 14.20 2.56 -7.71
N VAL A 176 14.46 2.88 -8.97
CA VAL A 176 14.00 4.12 -9.61
C VAL A 176 12.79 3.79 -10.47
N ILE A 177 11.71 4.57 -10.32
CA ILE A 177 10.51 4.47 -11.15
C ILE A 177 10.44 5.70 -12.03
N GLU A 178 10.62 5.48 -13.33
CA GLU A 178 10.44 6.47 -14.39
C GLU A 178 9.01 6.37 -14.91
N ILE A 179 8.33 7.49 -15.09
CA ILE A 179 6.91 7.50 -15.46
C ILE A 179 6.76 8.25 -16.77
N LYS A 180 6.06 7.66 -17.73
CA LYS A 180 5.67 8.33 -18.97
C LYS A 180 4.17 8.20 -19.19
N LYS A 181 3.54 9.23 -19.74
CA LYS A 181 2.19 9.13 -20.31
C LYS A 181 2.23 9.41 -21.79
N THR A 182 1.69 8.50 -22.60
CA THR A 182 1.56 8.75 -24.04
C THR A 182 0.55 9.87 -24.31
N ARG A 183 0.75 10.51 -25.46
CA ARG A 183 -0.13 11.55 -25.99
C ARG A 183 0.12 11.68 -27.49
N ASN A 184 -0.65 12.52 -28.17
CA ASN A 184 -0.52 12.69 -29.62
C ASN A 184 0.91 13.10 -30.07
N THR A 185 1.70 13.76 -29.22
CA THR A 185 3.09 14.13 -29.50
C THR A 185 4.15 13.15 -28.97
N LEU A 186 3.76 12.17 -28.15
CA LEU A 186 4.63 11.18 -27.53
C LEU A 186 4.08 9.77 -27.82
N LYS A 187 4.31 9.30 -29.05
CA LYS A 187 3.92 7.97 -29.53
C LYS A 187 5.12 7.01 -29.45
N ALA A 188 4.95 5.79 -29.94
CA ALA A 188 5.95 4.72 -29.82
C ALA A 188 7.40 5.14 -30.15
N LYS A 189 7.64 5.86 -31.25
CA LYS A 189 8.99 6.29 -31.63
C LYS A 189 9.60 7.26 -30.61
N GLN A 190 8.90 8.36 -30.32
CA GLN A 190 9.38 9.39 -29.39
C GLN A 190 9.52 8.83 -27.96
N LEU A 191 8.61 7.94 -27.55
CA LEU A 191 8.68 7.27 -26.27
C LEU A 191 9.94 6.39 -26.18
N GLY A 192 10.22 5.58 -27.19
CA GLY A 192 11.42 4.73 -27.22
C GLY A 192 12.71 5.57 -27.15
N GLU A 193 12.77 6.68 -27.90
CA GLU A 193 13.91 7.62 -27.85
C GLU A 193 14.12 8.18 -26.44
N GLN A 194 13.05 8.59 -25.75
CA GLN A 194 13.14 9.09 -24.37
C GLN A 194 13.57 8.00 -23.39
N LEU A 195 12.95 6.81 -23.44
CA LEU A 195 13.28 5.71 -22.53
C LEU A 195 14.74 5.25 -22.68
N ILE A 196 15.30 5.28 -23.89
CA ILE A 196 16.72 4.97 -24.09
C ILE A 196 17.62 5.99 -23.37
N ILE A 197 17.27 7.27 -23.42
CA ILE A 197 18.00 8.33 -22.72
C ILE A 197 17.87 8.13 -21.20
N ASP A 198 16.68 7.84 -20.70
CA ASP A 198 16.42 7.62 -19.27
C ASP A 198 17.19 6.38 -18.76
N ILE A 199 17.18 5.29 -19.52
CA ILE A 199 17.98 4.08 -19.23
C ILE A 199 19.48 4.41 -19.16
N ALA A 200 20.00 5.18 -20.12
CA ALA A 200 21.41 5.56 -20.13
C ALA A 200 21.77 6.47 -18.94
N LYS A 201 20.89 7.43 -18.59
CA LYS A 201 21.03 8.32 -17.43
C LYS A 201 21.14 7.53 -16.14
N TYR A 202 20.29 6.52 -15.93
CA TYR A 202 20.25 5.78 -14.67
C TYR A 202 21.29 4.66 -14.54
N LYS A 203 21.85 4.17 -15.64
CA LYS A 203 22.95 3.19 -15.60
C LYS A 203 24.17 3.68 -14.81
N THR A 204 24.40 4.98 -14.76
CA THR A 204 25.53 5.58 -14.02
C THR A 204 25.17 5.92 -12.57
N HIS A 205 23.93 5.69 -12.14
CA HIS A 205 23.45 6.08 -10.82
C HIS A 205 23.85 5.05 -9.75
N PRO A 206 24.65 5.44 -8.73
CA PRO A 206 25.25 4.48 -7.78
C PRO A 206 24.22 3.76 -6.89
N ASN A 207 23.00 4.27 -6.81
CA ASN A 207 21.92 3.71 -5.99
C ASN A 207 20.73 3.18 -6.82
N CYS A 208 20.93 2.91 -8.11
CA CYS A 208 19.89 2.32 -8.96
C CYS A 208 20.26 0.87 -9.32
N LYS A 209 19.66 -0.10 -8.64
CA LYS A 209 19.77 -1.53 -9.00
C LYS A 209 18.70 -1.93 -10.02
N LEU A 210 17.53 -1.30 -9.95
CA LEU A 210 16.42 -1.50 -10.87
C LEU A 210 15.88 -0.15 -11.33
N LEU A 211 15.92 0.09 -12.64
CA LEU A 211 15.11 1.11 -13.28
C LEU A 211 13.82 0.48 -13.76
N TYR A 212 12.69 1.02 -13.33
CA TYR A 212 11.36 0.57 -13.70
C TYR A 212 10.61 1.71 -14.43
N CYS A 213 10.60 1.66 -15.75
CA CYS A 213 9.84 2.57 -16.59
C CYS A 213 8.36 2.13 -16.67
N PHE A 214 7.49 2.89 -16.02
CA PHE A 214 6.04 2.74 -16.10
C PHE A 214 5.47 3.68 -17.18
N VAL A 215 4.85 3.11 -18.21
CA VAL A 215 4.24 3.86 -19.31
C VAL A 215 2.73 3.71 -19.25
N TYR A 216 2.03 4.82 -19.08
CA TYR A 216 0.57 4.87 -19.16
C TYR A 216 0.12 5.28 -20.57
N ASP A 217 -0.47 4.35 -21.31
CA ASP A 217 -0.99 4.52 -22.66
C ASP A 217 -2.51 4.27 -22.73
N PRO A 218 -3.36 5.10 -22.07
CA PRO A 218 -4.78 4.85 -22.01
C PRO A 218 -5.51 4.96 -23.35
N GLU A 219 -4.94 5.65 -24.34
CA GLU A 219 -5.52 5.82 -25.68
C GLU A 219 -4.94 4.87 -26.75
N GLY A 220 -3.97 4.02 -26.41
CA GLY A 220 -3.43 3.01 -27.33
C GLY A 220 -2.57 3.58 -28.46
N TYR A 221 -1.76 4.59 -28.18
CA TYR A 221 -0.79 5.14 -29.14
C TYR A 221 0.34 4.17 -29.49
N ILE A 222 0.52 3.10 -28.70
CA ILE A 222 1.53 2.06 -28.91
C ILE A 222 0.82 0.80 -29.41
N SER A 223 1.01 0.48 -30.70
CA SER A 223 0.35 -0.65 -31.35
C SER A 223 0.85 -2.03 -30.90
N ASN A 224 2.15 -2.16 -30.59
CA ASN A 224 2.74 -3.38 -30.05
C ASN A 224 3.51 -3.12 -28.74
N PRO A 225 2.79 -2.93 -27.61
CA PRO A 225 3.42 -2.67 -26.32
C PRO A 225 4.39 -3.78 -25.90
N ARG A 226 4.02 -5.06 -26.09
CA ARG A 226 4.86 -6.20 -25.71
C ARG A 226 6.19 -6.23 -26.46
N GLY A 227 6.19 -5.88 -27.75
CA GLY A 227 7.43 -5.77 -28.53
C GLY A 227 8.38 -4.73 -27.92
N MET A 228 7.87 -3.53 -27.66
CA MET A 228 8.64 -2.46 -27.05
C MET A 228 9.13 -2.81 -25.63
N GLU A 229 8.29 -3.43 -24.80
CA GLU A 229 8.69 -3.95 -23.49
C GLU A 229 9.90 -4.90 -23.63
N ASN A 230 9.82 -5.88 -24.54
CA ASN A 230 10.87 -6.87 -24.74
C ASN A 230 12.17 -6.27 -25.29
N ASP A 231 12.08 -5.28 -26.19
CA ASP A 231 13.24 -4.64 -26.82
C ASP A 231 14.04 -3.79 -25.83
N LEU A 232 13.37 -3.20 -24.82
CA LEU A 232 13.99 -2.29 -23.85
C LEU A 232 14.32 -2.97 -22.51
N ASN A 233 13.64 -4.07 -22.17
CA ASN A 233 13.90 -4.84 -20.96
C ASN A 233 15.31 -5.45 -20.98
N SER A 234 16.05 -5.32 -19.88
CA SER A 234 17.36 -5.94 -19.74
C SER A 234 17.62 -6.42 -18.32
N SER A 235 18.37 -7.51 -18.20
CA SER A 235 18.77 -8.10 -16.91
C SER A 235 20.29 -8.12 -16.81
N SER A 236 20.92 -6.94 -16.90
CA SER A 236 22.37 -6.81 -16.70
C SER A 236 22.74 -6.97 -15.23
N SER A 237 23.99 -7.36 -14.95
CA SER A 237 24.51 -7.49 -13.57
C SER A 237 24.65 -6.16 -12.84
N GLU A 238 24.77 -5.05 -13.58
CA GLU A 238 25.01 -3.70 -13.04
C GLU A 238 23.69 -3.00 -12.68
N MET A 239 22.72 -3.02 -13.59
CA MET A 239 21.39 -2.47 -13.39
C MET A 239 20.35 -3.26 -14.19
N LYS A 240 19.25 -3.63 -13.55
CA LYS A 240 18.10 -4.24 -14.21
C LYS A 240 17.21 -3.15 -14.78
N VAL A 241 16.68 -3.35 -15.99
CA VAL A 241 15.72 -2.46 -16.61
C VAL A 241 14.42 -3.22 -16.83
N LYS A 242 13.32 -2.64 -16.35
CA LYS A 242 11.97 -3.07 -16.66
C LYS A 242 11.18 -1.92 -17.27
N VAL A 243 10.52 -2.18 -18.38
CA VAL A 243 9.55 -1.32 -19.03
C VAL A 243 8.21 -2.04 -18.98
N LYS A 244 7.18 -1.34 -18.53
CA LYS A 244 5.81 -1.84 -18.49
C LYS A 244 4.86 -0.81 -19.06
N ILE A 245 4.10 -1.19 -20.05
CA ILE A 245 3.11 -0.36 -20.73
C ILE A 245 1.72 -0.86 -20.34
N VAL A 246 0.89 0.06 -19.83
CA VAL A 246 -0.49 -0.23 -19.40
C VAL A 246 -1.47 0.83 -19.90
N PRO A 247 -2.75 0.48 -20.12
CA PRO A 247 -3.33 -0.85 -20.07
C PRO A 247 -2.87 -1.75 -21.23
N LYS A 248 -3.07 -3.06 -21.08
CA LYS A 248 -2.84 -4.05 -22.13
C LYS A 248 -4.15 -4.33 -22.87
N GLY A 249 -4.09 -4.51 -24.19
CA GLY A 249 -5.24 -4.96 -25.00
C GLY A 249 -6.13 -3.84 -25.54
N HIS A 250 -5.53 -2.89 -26.25
CA HIS A 250 -6.24 -2.00 -27.18
C HIS A 250 -6.56 -2.70 -28.49
#